data_AF-A0AA45KIJ4-F1
#
_entry.id   AF-A0AA45KIJ4-F1
#
_cell.length_a   1.000
_cell.length_b   1.000
_cell.length_c   1.000
_cell.angle_alpha   90.00
_cell.angle_beta   90.00
_cell.angle_gamma   90.00
#
_symmetry.space_group_name_H-M   'P 1'
#
loop_
_entity.id
_entity.type
_entity.pdbx_description
1 polymer ?
#
loop_
_entity_poly.entity_id
_entity_poly.type
_entity_poly.pdbx_seq_one_letter_code
_entity_poly.pdbx_strand_id
1 'polypeptide(L)'
;MLIIDEDLIEIDDLVENIVQAFSCFPEVEAYRHAKTKFTEDEILQKKITQLNENQKYIAFRPELRALQKEINTNDKVYALRLAENDVQAILSDLTKAITQSISDNIYVDENLPLKGGRHERHHGHHG
;
A
#
# COMPACT_ATOMS: atom_id res chain seq x y z
N MET A 1 -18.64 28.45 23.84
CA MET A 1 -19.76 27.53 23.60
C MET A 1 -19.51 26.94 22.22
N LEU A 2 -19.03 25.70 22.17
CA LEU A 2 -18.87 24.97 20.92
C LEU A 2 -20.27 24.62 20.44
N ILE A 3 -20.72 25.24 19.36
CA ILE A 3 -21.91 24.77 18.64
C ILE A 3 -21.44 23.48 17.99
N ILE A 4 -21.82 22.36 18.58
CA ILE A 4 -21.60 21.06 17.95
C ILE A 4 -22.63 20.99 16.82
N ASP A 5 -22.14 21.03 15.60
CA ASP A 5 -22.96 20.95 14.40
C ASP A 5 -23.40 19.50 14.23
N GLU A 6 -24.71 19.25 14.26
CA GLU A 6 -25.29 17.90 14.22
C GLU A 6 -24.92 17.19 12.90
N ASP A 7 -24.79 17.96 11.82
CA ASP A 7 -24.34 17.50 10.50
C ASP A 7 -22.90 16.96 10.52
N LEU A 8 -22.02 17.50 11.37
CA LEU A 8 -20.64 17.00 11.51
C LEU A 8 -20.59 15.68 12.29
N ILE A 9 -21.48 15.49 13.27
CA ILE A 9 -21.60 14.21 13.99
C ILE A 9 -22.08 13.13 13.04
N GLU A 10 -23.08 13.41 12.20
CA GLU A 10 -23.59 12.44 11.23
C GLU A 10 -22.50 11.99 10.25
N ILE A 11 -21.61 12.89 9.82
CA ILE A 11 -20.46 12.54 8.98
C ILE A 11 -19.49 11.62 9.72
N ASP A 12 -19.17 11.91 10.98
CA ASP A 12 -18.28 11.07 11.78
C ASP A 12 -18.87 9.65 11.96
N ASP A 13 -20.17 9.53 12.24
CA ASP A 13 -20.86 8.24 12.33
C ASP A 13 -20.83 7.47 10.99
N LEU A 14 -21.00 8.17 9.86
CA LEU A 14 -20.90 7.56 8.53
C LEU A 14 -19.46 7.09 8.23
N VAL A 15 -18.45 7.83 8.66
CA VAL A 15 -17.04 7.42 8.54
C VAL A 15 -16.78 6.16 9.36
N GLU A 16 -17.28 6.06 10.59
CA GLU A 16 -17.15 4.84 11.41
C GLU A 16 -17.78 3.63 10.72
N ASN A 17 -18.97 3.79 10.14
CA ASN A 17 -19.65 2.74 9.38
C ASN A 17 -18.81 2.28 8.16
N ILE A 18 -18.20 3.21 7.44
CA ILE A 18 -17.31 2.91 6.30
C ILE A 18 -16.09 2.13 6.78
N VAL A 19 -15.45 2.54 7.89
CA VAL A 19 -14.28 1.86 8.47
C VAL A 19 -14.64 0.44 8.92
N GLN A 20 -15.81 0.26 9.53
CA GLN A 20 -16.28 -1.05 9.97
C GLN A 20 -16.55 -1.97 8.78
N ALA A 21 -17.26 -1.47 7.76
CA ALA A 21 -17.53 -2.23 6.54
C ALA A 21 -16.24 -2.61 5.80
N PHE A 22 -15.31 -1.65 5.65
CA PHE A 22 -14.00 -1.88 5.05
C PHE A 22 -13.19 -2.94 5.81
N SER A 23 -13.25 -2.92 7.15
CA SER A 23 -12.54 -3.91 7.98
C SER A 23 -13.04 -5.35 7.80
N CYS A 24 -14.25 -5.54 7.27
CA CYS A 24 -14.83 -6.85 6.98
C CYS A 24 -14.43 -7.39 5.59
N PHE A 25 -13.67 -6.65 4.79
CA PHE A 25 -13.28 -7.11 3.46
C PHE A 25 -12.24 -8.24 3.54
N PRO A 26 -12.38 -9.28 2.70
CA PRO A 26 -11.46 -10.41 2.69
C PRO A 26 -10.01 -10.00 2.37
N GLU A 27 -9.82 -8.94 1.57
CA GLU A 27 -8.50 -8.39 1.24
C GLU A 27 -7.83 -7.76 2.48
N VAL A 28 -8.61 -7.14 3.37
CA VAL A 28 -8.10 -6.60 4.64
C VAL A 28 -7.69 -7.71 5.58
N GLU A 29 -8.46 -8.80 5.64
CA GLU A 29 -8.09 -9.99 6.39
C GLU A 29 -6.81 -10.65 5.83
N ALA A 30 -6.72 -10.80 4.51
CA ALA A 30 -5.56 -11.33 3.82
C ALA A 30 -4.30 -10.49 4.10
N TYR A 31 -4.42 -9.16 4.06
CA TYR A 31 -3.35 -8.24 4.43
C TYR A 31 -2.92 -8.42 5.89
N ARG A 32 -3.87 -8.49 6.84
CA ARG A 32 -3.56 -8.71 8.26
C ARG A 32 -2.78 -10.01 8.46
N HIS A 33 -3.20 -11.09 7.81
CA HIS A 33 -2.53 -12.38 7.90
C HIS A 33 -1.13 -12.37 7.26
N ALA A 34 -0.97 -11.75 6.08
CA ALA A 34 0.33 -11.57 5.44
C ALA A 34 1.28 -10.73 6.31
N LYS A 35 0.75 -9.66 6.93
CA LYS A 35 1.50 -8.82 7.87
C LYS A 35 1.97 -9.59 9.08
N THR A 36 1.10 -10.38 9.71
CA THR A 36 1.47 -11.23 10.85
C THR A 36 2.62 -12.18 10.48
N LYS A 37 2.48 -12.93 9.38
CA LYS A 37 3.53 -13.86 8.91
C LYS A 37 4.85 -13.17 8.59
N PHE A 38 4.79 -11.96 8.06
CA PHE A 38 5.96 -11.13 7.80
C PHE A 38 6.63 -10.67 9.11
N THR A 39 5.85 -10.22 10.10
CA THR A 39 6.38 -9.73 11.38
C THR A 39 6.92 -10.83 12.28
N GLU A 40 6.36 -12.04 12.22
CA GLU A 40 6.81 -13.20 13.00
C GLU A 40 8.16 -13.77 12.52
N ASP A 41 8.60 -13.44 11.31
CA ASP A 41 9.88 -13.90 10.77
C ASP A 41 11.04 -13.07 11.33
N GLU A 42 11.56 -13.48 12.48
CA GLU A 42 12.69 -12.78 13.13
C GLU A 42 13.93 -12.66 12.25
N ILE A 43 14.19 -13.63 11.36
CA ILE A 43 15.37 -13.61 10.48
C ILE A 43 15.19 -12.52 9.43
N LEU A 44 14.01 -12.47 8.80
CA LEU A 44 13.66 -11.43 7.84
C LEU A 44 13.65 -10.05 8.50
N GLN A 45 13.08 -9.91 9.69
CA GLN A 45 13.06 -8.64 10.41
C GLN A 45 14.49 -8.15 10.75
N LYS A 46 15.38 -9.04 11.20
CA LYS A 46 16.80 -8.70 11.43
C LYS A 46 17.49 -8.20 10.16
N LYS A 47 17.28 -8.87 9.02
CA LYS A 47 17.82 -8.46 7.72
C LYS A 47 17.30 -7.08 7.31
N ILE A 48 16.01 -6.81 7.52
CA ILE A 48 15.39 -5.51 7.23
C ILE A 48 15.95 -4.41 8.12
N THR A 49 16.09 -4.65 9.42
CA THR A 49 16.71 -3.69 10.35
C THR A 49 18.14 -3.37 9.93
N GLN A 50 18.95 -4.39 9.64
CA GLN A 50 20.32 -4.21 9.16
C GLN A 50 20.37 -3.39 7.87
N LEU A 51 19.45 -3.64 6.93
CA LEU A 51 19.39 -2.88 5.69
C LEU A 51 19.00 -1.41 5.94
N ASN A 52 18.01 -1.16 6.82
CA ASN A 52 17.52 0.17 7.15
C ASN A 52 18.59 1.01 7.88
N GLU A 53 19.33 0.42 8.83
CA GLU A 53 20.44 1.10 9.51
C GLU A 53 21.53 1.55 8.54
N ASN A 54 21.71 0.80 7.44
CA ASN A 54 22.73 1.07 6.44
C ASN A 54 22.18 1.67 5.14
N GLN A 55 20.96 2.23 5.16
CA GLN A 55 20.24 2.66 3.94
C GLN A 55 21.04 3.64 3.08
N LYS A 56 21.76 4.58 3.70
CA LYS A 56 22.60 5.59 3.02
C LYS A 56 23.79 4.98 2.27
N TYR A 57 24.18 3.75 2.61
CA TYR A 57 25.36 3.08 2.06
C TYR A 57 25.02 2.00 1.02
N ILE A 58 23.74 1.73 0.78
CA ILE A 58 23.29 0.71 -0.19
C ILE A 58 23.87 0.99 -1.59
N ALA A 59 23.94 2.25 -2.00
CA ALA A 59 24.50 2.62 -3.30
C ALA A 59 26.00 2.30 -3.44
N PHE A 60 26.74 2.19 -2.33
CA PHE A 60 28.20 2.07 -2.33
C PHE A 60 28.69 0.69 -1.87
N ARG A 61 27.82 -0.14 -1.28
CA ARG A 61 28.18 -1.47 -0.75
C ARG A 61 27.42 -2.58 -1.48
N PRO A 62 28.11 -3.43 -2.27
CA PRO A 62 27.46 -4.49 -3.03
C PRO A 62 26.75 -5.52 -2.14
N GLU A 63 27.27 -5.77 -0.94
CA GLU A 63 26.65 -6.66 0.06
C GLU A 63 25.26 -6.19 0.49
N LEU A 64 25.07 -4.87 0.69
CA LEU A 64 23.78 -4.29 1.05
C LEU A 64 22.79 -4.33 -0.11
N ARG A 65 23.26 -4.19 -1.35
CA ARG A 65 22.41 -4.39 -2.54
C ARG A 65 21.96 -5.83 -2.67
N ALA A 66 22.85 -6.79 -2.39
CA ALA A 66 22.51 -8.20 -2.38
C ALA A 66 21.47 -8.51 -1.30
N LEU A 67 21.66 -7.96 -0.08
CA LEU A 67 20.70 -8.07 1.02
C LEU A 67 19.33 -7.46 0.66
N GLN A 68 19.31 -6.29 0.04
CA GLN A 68 18.07 -5.66 -0.43
C GLN A 68 17.35 -6.54 -1.46
N LYS A 69 18.10 -7.09 -2.43
CA LYS A 69 17.54 -8.01 -3.42
C LYS A 69 16.96 -9.25 -2.76
N GLU A 70 17.68 -9.84 -1.82
CA GLU A 70 17.25 -11.02 -1.07
C GLU A 70 15.94 -10.77 -0.32
N ILE A 71 15.84 -9.64 0.40
CA ILE A 71 14.61 -9.22 1.08
C ILE A 71 13.47 -9.05 0.07
N ASN A 72 13.71 -8.37 -1.04
CA ASN A 72 12.68 -8.14 -2.06
C ASN A 72 12.21 -9.42 -2.75
N THR A 73 13.06 -10.44 -2.85
CA THR A 73 12.71 -11.76 -3.40
C THR A 73 12.08 -12.71 -2.38
N ASN A 74 11.96 -12.31 -1.10
CA ASN A 74 11.37 -13.15 -0.08
C ASN A 74 9.85 -13.27 -0.28
N ASP A 75 9.34 -14.50 -0.27
CA ASP A 75 7.92 -14.78 -0.52
C ASP A 75 6.98 -14.04 0.45
N LYS A 76 7.39 -13.83 1.71
CA LYS A 76 6.59 -13.10 2.71
C LYS A 76 6.53 -11.61 2.40
N VAL A 77 7.63 -11.03 1.93
CA VAL A 77 7.66 -9.64 1.46
C VAL A 77 6.78 -9.50 0.23
N TYR A 78 6.88 -10.43 -0.72
CA TYR A 78 6.05 -10.42 -1.91
C TYR A 78 4.55 -10.55 -1.57
N ALA A 79 4.18 -11.52 -0.72
CA ALA A 79 2.80 -11.72 -0.29
C ALA A 79 2.24 -10.51 0.45
N LEU A 80 3.04 -9.86 1.30
CA LEU A 80 2.65 -8.62 1.97
C LEU A 80 2.42 -7.50 0.96
N ARG A 81 3.33 -7.30 0.00
CA ARG A 81 3.21 -6.26 -1.03
C ARG A 81 2.00 -6.45 -1.93
N LEU A 82 1.67 -7.70 -2.27
CA LEU A 82 0.49 -8.02 -3.05
C LEU A 82 -0.78 -7.63 -2.27
N ALA A 83 -0.90 -8.09 -1.02
CA ALA A 83 -2.05 -7.76 -0.19
C ALA A 83 -2.15 -6.26 0.14
N GLU A 84 -1.02 -5.56 0.29
CA GLU A 84 -1.00 -4.09 0.40
C GLU A 84 -1.59 -3.43 -0.85
N ASN A 85 -1.25 -3.93 -2.03
CA ASN A 85 -1.76 -3.37 -3.29
C ASN A 85 -3.27 -3.54 -3.41
N ASP A 86 -3.78 -4.73 -3.06
CA ASP A 86 -5.22 -5.02 -3.11
C ASP A 86 -6.00 -4.09 -2.18
N VAL A 87 -5.53 -3.92 -0.94
CA VAL A 87 -6.12 -2.98 0.03
C VAL A 87 -6.04 -1.53 -0.47
N GLN A 88 -4.92 -1.11 -1.07
CA GLN A 88 -4.75 0.23 -1.65
C GLN A 88 -5.69 0.48 -2.83
N ALA A 89 -5.94 -0.52 -3.67
CA ALA A 89 -6.86 -0.40 -4.79
C ALA A 89 -8.28 -0.11 -4.29
N ILE A 90 -8.73 -0.85 -3.27
CA ILE A 90 -10.04 -0.66 -2.65
C ILE A 90 -10.16 0.74 -2.03
N LEU A 91 -9.14 1.19 -1.29
CA LEU A 91 -9.14 2.54 -0.69
C LEU A 91 -9.16 3.63 -1.77
N SER A 92 -8.48 3.40 -2.89
CA SER A 92 -8.46 4.33 -4.01
C SER A 92 -9.83 4.43 -4.67
N ASP A 93 -10.52 3.31 -4.86
CA ASP A 93 -11.87 3.30 -5.44
C ASP A 93 -12.91 3.90 -4.49
N LEU A 94 -12.79 3.65 -3.17
CA LEU A 94 -13.59 4.34 -2.16
C LEU A 94 -13.38 5.85 -2.20
N THR A 95 -12.11 6.30 -2.26
CA THR A 95 -11.76 7.72 -2.31
C THR A 95 -12.37 8.39 -3.54
N LYS A 96 -12.32 7.74 -4.70
CA LYS A 96 -12.98 8.24 -5.92
C LYS A 96 -14.48 8.33 -5.76
N ALA A 97 -15.12 7.30 -5.21
CA ALA A 97 -16.57 7.29 -5.03
C ALA A 97 -17.03 8.45 -4.14
N ILE A 98 -16.33 8.69 -3.02
CA ILE A 98 -16.59 9.83 -2.13
C ILE A 98 -16.35 11.15 -2.89
N THR A 99 -15.22 11.26 -3.58
CA THR A 99 -14.84 12.47 -4.30
C THR A 99 -15.84 12.85 -5.39
N GLN A 100 -16.25 11.87 -6.22
CA GLN A 100 -17.28 12.04 -7.25
C GLN A 100 -18.64 12.42 -6.66
N SER A 101 -18.99 11.87 -5.49
CA SER A 101 -20.24 12.23 -4.82
C SER A 101 -20.29 13.70 -4.37
N ILE A 102 -19.11 14.31 -4.15
CA ILE A 102 -18.98 15.71 -3.71
C ILE A 102 -18.77 16.65 -4.91
N SER A 103 -18.00 16.26 -5.93
CA SER A 103 -17.80 17.04 -7.16
C SER A 103 -17.14 16.24 -8.28
N ASP A 104 -17.72 16.31 -9.48
CA ASP A 104 -17.20 15.67 -10.70
C ASP A 104 -15.82 16.18 -11.16
N ASN A 105 -15.36 17.32 -10.62
CA ASN A 105 -14.11 17.98 -11.04
C ASN A 105 -12.94 17.79 -10.07
N ILE A 106 -13.08 16.99 -9.00
CA ILE A 106 -11.97 16.73 -8.08
C ILE A 106 -11.17 15.51 -8.57
N TYR A 107 -9.91 15.74 -8.93
CA TYR A 107 -8.98 14.70 -9.36
C TYR A 107 -8.33 14.00 -8.16
N VAL A 108 -8.31 12.66 -8.16
CA VAL A 108 -7.63 11.84 -7.15
C VAL A 108 -6.36 11.26 -7.77
N ASP A 109 -5.19 11.65 -7.26
CA ASP A 109 -3.90 11.07 -7.65
C ASP A 109 -3.72 9.71 -6.98
N GLU A 110 -3.57 8.66 -7.79
CA GLU A 110 -3.56 7.30 -7.30
C GLU A 110 -2.17 6.84 -6.83
N ASN A 111 -1.05 7.39 -7.32
CA ASN A 111 0.35 7.00 -7.00
C ASN A 111 0.59 5.56 -6.46
N LEU A 112 -0.11 4.55 -7.01
CA LEU A 112 0.01 3.17 -6.55
C LEU A 112 1.37 2.64 -6.99
N PRO A 113 2.18 2.04 -6.10
CA PRO A 113 3.56 1.64 -6.39
C PRO A 113 3.71 0.59 -7.51
N LEU A 114 2.61 -0.04 -7.95
CA LEU A 114 2.58 -1.00 -9.07
C LEU A 114 1.71 -0.56 -10.26
N LYS A 115 1.15 0.66 -10.24
CA LYS A 115 0.35 1.21 -11.36
C LYS A 115 1.20 2.04 -12.34
N GLY A 116 2.51 1.97 -12.20
CA GLY A 116 3.50 2.67 -13.02
C GLY A 116 3.83 1.91 -14.31
N GLY A 117 3.29 2.41 -15.42
CA GLY A 117 3.86 2.27 -16.75
C GLY A 117 3.43 1.02 -17.51
N ARG A 118 2.52 1.20 -18.49
CA ARG A 118 2.59 0.42 -19.72
C ARG A 118 4.02 0.60 -20.26
N HIS A 119 4.88 -0.39 -20.04
CA HIS A 119 6.03 -0.58 -20.90
C HIS A 119 5.47 -0.88 -22.28
N GLU A 120 5.30 0.18 -23.09
CA GLU A 120 5.27 0.06 -24.53
C GLU A 120 6.56 -0.68 -24.91
N ARG A 121 6.40 -1.97 -25.18
CA ARG A 121 7.45 -2.78 -25.79
C ARG A 121 7.68 -2.17 -27.17
N HIS A 122 8.63 -1.24 -27.27
CA HIS A 122 9.26 -0.89 -28.53
C HIS A 122 10.02 -2.13 -29.01
N HIS A 123 9.30 -3.07 -29.64
CA HIS A 123 9.90 -4.02 -30.53
C HIS A 123 10.43 -3.23 -31.72
N GLY A 124 11.75 -2.99 -31.72
CA GLY A 124 12.46 -2.49 -32.88
C GLY A 124 12.19 -3.41 -34.06
N HIS A 125 11.46 -2.90 -35.05
CA HIS A 125 11.32 -3.56 -36.34
C HIS A 125 12.51 -3.11 -37.20
N HIS A 126 13.53 -3.95 -37.27
CA HIS A 126 14.46 -3.95 -38.39
C HIS A 126 13.79 -4.72 -39.53
N GLY A 127 13.64 -4.05 -40.67
CA GLY A 127 13.14 -4.57 -41.94
C GLY A 127 13.13 -3.47 -42.97
#